data_AF-A0A947EIX4-F1
#
_entry.id   AF-A0A947EIX4-F1
#
_cell.length_a   1.000
_cell.length_b   1.000
_cell.length_c   1.000
_cell.angle_alpha   90.00
_cell.angle_beta   90.00
_cell.angle_gamma   90.00
#
_symmetry.space_group_name_H-M   'P 1'
#
loop_
_entity.id
_entity.type
_entity.pdbx_description
1 polymer ?
#
loop_
_entity_poly.entity_id
_entity_poly.type
_entity_poly.pdbx_seq_one_letter_code
_entity_poly.pdbx_strand_id
1 'polypeptide(L)' 'MAFTLETHVKKILSDTLTPVSIYLKIRDTFPNSILLESSDYRASDNTFSYICCNPIADIKL' A
#
# COMPACT_ATOMS: atom_id res chain seq x y z
N MET A 1 -27.45 -2.01 -6.66
CA MET A 1 -26.50 -3.15 -6.68
C MET A 1 -25.46 -2.89 -5.61
N ALA A 2 -25.28 -3.81 -4.67
CA ALA A 2 -24.19 -3.72 -3.68
C ALA A 2 -22.92 -4.32 -4.30
N PHE A 3 -21.79 -3.62 -4.19
CA PHE A 3 -20.49 -4.15 -4.60
C PHE A 3 -19.93 -4.98 -3.45
N THR A 4 -19.75 -6.29 -3.66
CA THR A 4 -19.17 -7.19 -2.65
C THR A 4 -17.65 -7.14 -2.75
N LEU A 5 -16.97 -6.74 -1.68
CA LEU A 5 -15.51 -6.72 -1.59
C LEU A 5 -15.00 -8.02 -0.99
N GLU A 6 -14.27 -8.81 -1.78
CA GLU A 6 -13.54 -9.98 -1.29
C GLU A 6 -12.06 -9.62 -1.11
N THR A 7 -11.49 -9.94 0.05
CA THR A 7 -10.10 -9.60 0.38
C THR A 7 -9.31 -10.87 0.65
N HIS A 8 -8.17 -11.00 -0.02
CA HIS A 8 -7.20 -12.06 0.23
C HIS A 8 -5.96 -11.48 0.91
N VAL A 9 -5.51 -12.12 1.99
CA VAL A 9 -4.36 -11.66 2.78
C VAL A 9 -3.34 -12.77 2.87
N LYS A 10 -2.07 -12.42 2.61
CA LYS A 10 -0.93 -13.32 2.83
C LYS A 10 0.14 -12.57 3.61
N LYS A 11 0.58 -13.15 4.73
CA LYS A 11 1.71 -12.65 5.51
C LYS A 11 2.99 -13.33 5.04
N ILE A 12 4.03 -12.54 4.81
CA ILE A 12 5.36 -13.01 4.39
C ILE A 12 6.43 -12.31 5.24
N LEU A 13 7.62 -12.92 5.34
CA LEU A 13 8.79 -12.27 5.92
C LEU A 13 9.35 -11.24 4.94
N SER A 14 9.78 -10.09 5.45
CA SER A 14 10.19 -8.95 4.64
C SER A 14 11.36 -8.17 5.24
N ASP A 15 12.19 -8.83 6.06
CA ASP A 15 13.24 -8.20 6.87
C ASP A 15 14.30 -7.44 6.03
N THR A 16 14.40 -7.78 4.74
CA THR A 16 15.32 -7.13 3.77
C THR A 16 14.63 -6.11 2.86
N LEU A 17 13.32 -5.90 3.02
CA LEU A 17 12.53 -5.03 2.16
C LEU A 17 12.17 -3.74 2.91
N THR A 18 12.32 -2.61 2.23
CA THR A 18 11.83 -1.32 2.72
C THR A 18 10.57 -0.91 1.96
N PRO A 19 9.63 -0.17 2.57
CA PRO A 19 8.43 0.29 1.87
C PRO A 19 8.73 1.04 0.57
N VAL A 20 9.73 1.94 0.60
CA VAL A 20 10.19 2.68 -0.58
C VAL A 20 10.70 1.75 -1.68
N SER A 21 11.50 0.74 -1.33
CA SER A 21 12.02 -0.23 -2.31
C SER A 21 10.92 -1.05 -2.98
N ILE A 22 9.86 -1.40 -2.24
CA ILE A 22 8.71 -2.11 -2.77
C ILE A 22 7.89 -1.17 -3.67
N TYR A 23 7.67 0.07 -3.23
CA TYR A 23 6.92 1.06 -3.99
C TYR A 23 7.55 1.33 -5.36
N LEU A 24 8.87 1.50 -5.43
CA LEU A 24 9.57 1.72 -6.71
C LEU A 24 9.33 0.57 -7.69
N LYS A 25 9.40 -0.69 -7.23
CA LYS A 25 9.10 -1.87 -8.07
C LYS A 25 7.64 -1.90 -8.54
N ILE A 26 6.71 -1.57 -7.66
CA ILE A 26 5.27 -1.58 -7.97
C ILE A 26 4.90 -0.46 -8.93
N ARG A 27 5.44 0.75 -8.74
CA ARG A 27 5.20 1.92 -9.60
C ARG A 27 5.55 1.66 -11.06
N ASP A 28 6.61 0.90 -11.29
CA ASP A 28 7.05 0.58 -12.66
C ASP A 28 6.10 -0.43 -13.35
N THR A 29 5.24 -1.13 -12.59
CA THR A 29 4.29 -2.13 -13.11
C THR A 29 2.83 -1.64 -13.09
N PHE A 30 2.43 -0.90 -12.04
CA PHE A 30 1.06 -0.46 -11.81
C PHE A 30 0.97 1.07 -11.86
N PRO A 31 0.27 1.63 -12.87
CA PRO A 31 0.05 3.07 -12.92
C PRO A 31 -0.83 3.53 -11.75
N ASN A 32 -0.70 4.80 -11.36
CA ASN A 32 -1.43 5.40 -10.23
C ASN A 32 -1.21 4.68 -8.89
N SER A 33 -0.02 4.09 -8.69
CA SER A 33 0.35 3.54 -7.39
C SER A 33 0.65 4.65 -6.38
N ILE A 34 0.32 4.41 -5.11
CA ILE A 34 0.45 5.36 -4.01
C ILE A 34 1.21 4.70 -2.86
N LEU A 35 2.14 5.44 -2.26
CA LEU A 35 2.81 5.08 -1.02
C LEU A 35 2.30 6.01 0.09
N LEU A 36 1.81 5.43 1.18
CA LEU A 36 1.34 6.13 2.37
C LEU A 36 2.17 5.67 3.56
N GLU A 37 2.97 6.55 4.15
CA GLU A 37 3.80 6.24 5.31
C GLU A 37 3.44 7.14 6.49
N SER A 38 3.44 6.58 7.69
CA SER A 38 3.34 7.38 8.90
C SER A 38 4.63 8.17 9.11
N SER A 39 4.48 9.47 9.39
CA SER A 39 5.59 10.36 9.77
C SER A 39 5.81 10.42 11.29
N ASP A 40 4.98 9.73 12.08
CA ASP A 40 5.09 9.73 13.54
C ASP A 40 6.17 8.77 14.02
N TYR A 41 7.38 9.32 14.17
CA TYR A 41 8.55 8.63 14.69
C TYR A 41 8.49 8.37 16.22
N ARG A 42 7.49 8.91 16.93
CA ARG A 42 7.40 8.81 18.40
C ARG A 42 6.49 7.67 18.86
N ALA A 43 5.69 7.11 17.96
CA ALA A 43 4.79 6.01 18.22
C ALA A 43 5.39 4.70 17.67
N SER A 44 6.26 4.07 18.47
CA SER A 44 6.93 2.80 18.12
C SER A 44 5.98 1.64 17.80
N ASP A 45 4.72 1.72 18.24
CA ASP A 45 3.83 0.58 18.26
C ASP A 45 2.80 0.55 17.11
N ASN A 46 2.73 1.60 16.27
CA ASN A 46 1.72 1.71 15.20
C ASN A 46 2.24 2.37 13.90
N THR A 47 3.53 2.24 13.62
CA THR A 47 4.11 2.77 12.37
C THR A 47 3.90 1.76 11.23
N PHE A 48 2.92 2.02 10.36
CA PHE A 48 2.67 1.20 9.17
C PHE A 48 2.91 2.01 7.89
N SER A 49 3.41 1.33 6.86
CA SER A 49 3.45 1.83 5.48
C SER A 49 2.48 1.03 4.63
N TYR A 50 1.62 1.73 3.88
CA TYR A 50 0.69 1.13 2.94
C TYR A 50 1.12 1.45 1.51
N ILE A 51 1.08 0.44 0.65
CA ILE A 51 1.31 0.61 -0.79
C ILE A 51 0.04 0.21 -1.50
N CYS A 52 -0.56 1.16 -2.20
CA CYS A 52 -1.76 0.96 -2.99
C CYS A 52 -1.39 0.84 -4.47
N CYS A 53 -1.96 -0.15 -5.16
CA CYS A 53 -1.75 -0.37 -6.58
C CYS A 53 -3.04 -0.86 -7.24
N ASN A 54 -3.14 -0.69 -8.56
CA ASN A 54 -4.30 -1.14 -9.35
C ASN A 54 -5.64 -0.57 -8.83
N PRO A 55 -5.86 0.76 -8.92
CA PRO A 55 -7.08 1.39 -8.41
C PRO A 55 -8.32 0.82 -9.12
N ILE A 56 -9.37 0.53 -8.35
CA ILE A 56 -10.63 -0.04 -8.84
C ILE A 56 -11.72 1.02 -9.11
N ALA A 57 -11.51 2.25 -8.64
CA ALA A 57 -12.41 3.39 -8.82
C ALA A 57 -11.65 4.71 -8.61
N ASP A 58 -12.18 5.79 -9.18
CA ASP A 58 -11.72 7.16 -8.96
C ASP A 58 -12.88 8.09 -8.61
N ILE A 59 -12.59 9.14 -7.85
CA ILE A 59 -13.53 10.23 -7.56
C ILE A 59 -13.01 11.48 -8.27
N LYS A 60 -13.85 12.11 -9.08
CA LYS A 60 -13.55 13.37 -9.79
C LYS A 60 -14.56 14.44 -9.36
N LEU A 61 -14.08 15.69 -9.30
CA LEU A 61 -14.88 16.88 -9.05
C LEU A 61 -15.61 17.31 -10.33
#